data_AF-A0A2G6GDJ5-F1
#
_entry.id   AF-A0A2G6GDJ5-F1
#
_cell.length_a   1.000
_cell.length_b   1.000
_cell.length_c   1.000
_cell.angle_alpha   90.00
_cell.angle_beta   90.00
_cell.angle_gamma   90.00
#
_symmetry.space_group_name_H-M   'P 1'
#
loop_
_entity.id
_entity.type
_entity.pdbx_description
1 polymer ?
#
loop_
_entity_poly.entity_id
_entity_poly.type
_entity_poly.pdbx_seq_one_letter_code
_entity_poly.pdbx_strand_id
1 'polypeptide(L)' 'MTRILSLALILAILYTVAVFFFPKEADTYGNKEVNTYIRNIKTWADSFSASQDPYLNKE' A
#
# COMPACT_ATOMS: atom_id res chain seq x y z
N MET A 1 -8.12 7.13 -25.59
CA MET A 1 -6.99 6.36 -25.00
C MET A 1 -6.63 6.83 -23.60
N THR A 2 -6.42 8.13 -23.38
CA THR A 2 -6.07 8.73 -22.07
C THR A 2 -7.08 8.44 -20.95
N ARG A 3 -8.39 8.47 -21.24
CA ARG A 3 -9.44 8.22 -20.24
C ARG A 3 -9.42 6.80 -19.64
N ILE A 4 -9.01 5.81 -20.43
CA ILE A 4 -8.94 4.40 -19.99
C ILE A 4 -7.76 4.22 -19.03
N LEU A 5 -6.63 4.85 -19.33
CA LEU A 5 -5.46 4.85 -18.44
C LEU A 5 -5.76 5.55 -17.11
N SER A 6 -6.49 6.67 -17.15
CA SER A 6 -6.92 7.36 -15.92
C SER A 6 -7.86 6.49 -15.07
N LEU A 7 -8.80 5.78 -15.69
CA LEU A 7 -9.69 4.86 -14.98
C LEU A 7 -8.92 3.70 -14.35
N ALA A 8 -7.99 3.10 -15.09
CA ALA A 8 -7.14 2.03 -14.58
C ALA A 8 -6.30 2.49 -13.37
N LEU A 9 -5.76 3.72 -13.44
CA LEU A 9 -5.00 4.30 -12.34
C LEU A 9 -5.87 4.54 -11.10
N ILE A 10 -7.07 5.09 -11.27
CA ILE A 10 -8.02 5.29 -10.16
C ILE A 10 -8.36 3.96 -9.49
N LEU A 11 -8.66 2.92 -10.29
CA LEU A 11 -8.95 1.58 -9.75
C LEU A 11 -7.76 1.00 -8.98
N ALA A 12 -6.54 1.16 -9.50
CA ALA A 12 -5.33 0.71 -8.83
C ALA A 12 -5.11 1.43 -7.48
N ILE A 13 -5.35 2.75 -7.43
CA ILE A 13 -5.26 3.54 -6.19
C ILE A 13 -6.32 3.05 -5.18
N LEU A 14 -7.58 2.93 -5.60
CA LEU A 14 -8.66 2.47 -4.73
C LEU A 14 -8.39 1.06 -4.17
N TYR A 15 -7.88 0.16 -5.01
CA TYR A 15 -7.48 -1.18 -4.59
C TYR A 15 -6.37 -1.13 -3.53
N THR A 16 -5.33 -0.35 -3.77
CA THR A 16 -4.20 -0.20 -2.84
C THR A 16 -4.64 0.38 -1.50
N VAL A 17 -5.53 1.37 -1.51
CA VAL A 17 -6.15 1.93 -0.30
C VAL A 17 -6.95 0.84 0.43
N ALA A 18 -7.78 0.07 -0.27
CA ALA A 18 -8.57 -1.00 0.35
C ALA A 18 -7.67 -2.05 1.03
N VAL A 19 -6.54 -2.42 0.42
CA VAL A 19 -5.57 -3.36 1.00
C VAL A 19 -4.97 -2.84 2.32
N PHE A 20 -4.79 -1.52 2.45
CA PHE A 20 -4.24 -0.91 3.67
C PHE A 20 -5.28 -0.73 4.78
N PHE A 21 -6.47 -0.25 4.46
CA PHE A 21 -7.51 0.06 5.45
C PHE A 21 -8.36 -1.15 5.82
N PHE A 22 -8.56 -2.09 4.90
CA PHE A 22 -9.44 -3.27 5.04
C PHE A 22 -8.71 -4.56 4.65
N PRO A 23 -7.62 -4.92 5.34
CA PRO A 23 -6.77 -6.04 4.94
C PRO A 23 -7.48 -7.40 4.99
N LYS A 24 -8.43 -7.59 5.91
CA LYS A 24 -9.16 -8.87 6.05
C LYS A 24 -10.09 -9.08 4.86
N GLU A 25 -10.80 -8.04 4.49
CA GLU A 25 -11.74 -8.01 3.38
C GLU A 25 -10.98 -8.12 2.06
N ALA A 26 -9.86 -7.40 1.92
CA ALA A 26 -8.99 -7.50 0.76
C ALA A 26 -8.42 -8.91 0.59
N ASP A 27 -8.01 -9.58 1.67
CA ASP A 27 -7.50 -10.97 1.62
C ASP A 27 -8.62 -12.00 1.39
N THR A 28 -9.86 -11.68 1.76
CA THR A 28 -11.03 -12.55 1.55
C THR A 28 -11.51 -12.53 0.11
N TYR A 29 -11.57 -11.34 -0.50
CA TYR A 29 -12.13 -11.15 -1.84
C TYR A 29 -11.06 -10.98 -2.94
N GLY A 30 -9.79 -10.78 -2.57
CA GLY A 30 -8.68 -10.54 -3.47
C GLY A 30 -7.58 -11.61 -3.36
N ASN A 31 -6.43 -11.31 -3.95
CA ASN A 31 -5.28 -12.21 -3.89
C ASN A 31 -4.43 -11.89 -2.65
N LYS A 32 -4.47 -12.80 -1.67
CA LYS A 32 -3.72 -12.69 -0.42
C LYS A 32 -2.21 -12.47 -0.61
N GLU A 33 -1.58 -13.10 -1.59
CA GLU A 33 -0.13 -12.95 -1.84
C GLU A 33 0.18 -11.53 -2.34
N VAL A 34 -0.61 -11.04 -3.30
CA VAL A 34 -0.47 -9.67 -3.84
C VAL A 34 -0.72 -8.63 -2.75
N ASN A 35 -1.76 -8.80 -1.94
CA ASN A 35 -2.08 -7.90 -0.84
C ASN A 35 -0.99 -7.88 0.23
N THR A 36 -0.41 -9.03 0.52
CA THR A 36 0.72 -9.15 1.44
C THR A 36 1.93 -8.41 0.89
N TYR A 37 2.23 -8.56 -0.41
CA TYR A 37 3.30 -7.83 -1.06
C TYR A 37 3.09 -6.30 -1.02
N ILE A 38 1.88 -5.82 -1.32
CA ILE A 38 1.52 -4.40 -1.25
C ILE A 38 1.70 -3.85 0.18
N ARG A 39 1.28 -4.58 1.20
CA ARG A 39 1.50 -4.19 2.61
C ARG A 39 2.97 -4.17 3.00
N ASN A 40 3.76 -5.13 2.53
CA ASN A 40 5.20 -5.16 2.77
C ASN A 40 5.91 -3.95 2.16
N ILE A 41 5.49 -3.49 0.98
CA ILE A 41 6.00 -2.25 0.38
C ILE A 41 5.68 -1.05 1.28
N LYS A 42 4.46 -0.96 1.83
CA LYS A 42 4.11 0.10 2.78
C LYS A 42 5.01 0.07 4.00
N THR A 43 5.19 -1.09 4.63
CA THR A 43 6.06 -1.25 5.80
C THR A 43 7.51 -0.84 5.49
N TRP A 44 8.02 -1.22 4.32
CA TRP A 44 9.35 -0.81 3.86
C TRP A 44 9.43 0.72 3.66
N ALA A 45 8.45 1.33 3.01
CA ALA A 45 8.40 2.77 2.80
C ALA A 45 8.29 3.56 4.12
N ASP A 46 7.49 3.07 5.07
CA ASP A 46 7.38 3.63 6.42
C ASP A 46 8.73 3.53 7.16
N SER A 47 9.44 2.41 7.03
CA SER A 47 10.77 2.22 7.65
C SER A 47 11.84 3.14 7.06
N PHE A 48 11.80 3.38 5.74
CA PHE A 48 12.69 4.34 5.08
C PHE A 48 12.42 5.77 5.58
N SER A 49 11.14 6.12 5.73
CA SER A 49 10.70 7.41 6.26
C SER A 49 11.13 7.60 7.73
N ALA A 50 10.99 6.57 8.56
CA ALA A 50 11.41 6.59 9.96
C ALA A 50 12.94 6.69 10.12
N SER A 51 13.71 6.09 9.20
CA SER A 51 15.18 6.20 9.21
C SER A 51 15.71 7.60 8.85
N GLN A 52 14.85 8.46 8.29
CA GLN A 52 15.16 9.86 8.00
C GLN A 52 14.81 10.82 9.15
N ASP A 53 14.26 10.34 10.26
CA ASP A 53 14.04 11.16 11.45
C ASP A 53 15.27 11.08 12.40
N PRO A 54 16.09 12.14 12.49
CA PRO A 54 17.28 12.17 13.33
C PRO A 54 16.98 12.13 14.84
N TYR A 55 15.70 12.12 15.25
CA TYR A 55 15.27 12.05 16.65
C TYR A 55 14.77 10.68 17.10
N LEU A 56 14.66 9.69 16.20
CA LEU A 56 14.10 8.36 16.51
C LEU A 56 15.11 7.35 17.11
N ASN A 57 16.40 7.69 17.21
CA ASN A 57 17.45 6.86 17.80
C ASN A 57 18.25 7.60 18.90
N LYS A 58 17.56 8.32 19.79
CA LYS A 58 18.17 8.91 21.00
C LYS A 58 17.39 8.53 22.25
N GLU A 59 17.23 7.24 22.51
CA GLU A 59 16.95 6.68 23.84
C GLU A 59 17.78 5.42 24.05
#